data_AF-A0A7V9BWQ4-F1
#
_entry.id   AF-A0A7V9BWQ4-F1
#
_cell.length_a   1.000
_cell.length_b   1.000
_cell.length_c   1.000
_cell.angle_alpha   90.00
_cell.angle_beta   90.00
_cell.angle_gamma   90.00
#
_symmetry.space_group_name_H-M   'P 1'
#
loop_
_entity.id
_entity.type
_entity.pdbx_description
1 polymer ?
#
loop_
_entity_poly.entity_id
_entity_poly.type
_entity_poly.pdbx_seq_one_letter_code
_entity_poly.pdbx_strand_id
1 'polypeptide(L)'
;MAVVAAEGWRAHPHTVSPVWGTALTLAHLVAGSVWTGALIHVLRVARRWHGHPDRRGLTRLLVYDYSRLALVLVGLIVVTGTLDAVIMLPTPAALLATPYGLVLVAKLAGVLLVLGFARAARRRFRRSITAPSVPALGRGARAETLGLLSVLGIAALLVSTAPPAPVTAALAAPPPPIGATVPAGTLAGYTTVIATASAGQLLLRMTVPGRDDLGTTNTTTGRGGTSGQRSPDYRLSARVSTPEGASRTLAPRRCGPGCFTSPVDWRDGTNQVHLDISAPPWPAATAVLDIPWPPHPDTTVLPRTLAVMRAIPTMTVHQAVTSNYTGDPGPEIPLRFSGTDYLTAEPYKTGGGNPIALPAGPGVTELRLAFPQGIAIRLLLDQDSRILREEETTPNHLVTTTFEYPPTSR
;
A
#
# COMPACT_ATOMS: atom_id res chain seq x y z
N MET A 1 8.62 18.39 -13.28
CA MET A 1 7.15 18.44 -13.18
C MET A 1 6.52 17.06 -13.28
N ALA A 2 6.81 16.24 -14.31
CA ALA A 2 6.24 14.88 -14.44
C ALA A 2 6.57 13.93 -13.28
N VAL A 3 7.80 13.97 -12.74
CA VAL A 3 8.22 13.13 -11.60
C VAL A 3 7.56 13.58 -10.28
N VAL A 4 7.32 14.88 -10.10
CA VAL A 4 6.64 15.43 -8.91
C VAL A 4 5.14 15.14 -8.96
N ALA A 5 4.54 15.17 -10.15
CA ALA A 5 3.16 14.72 -10.35
C ALA A 5 3.03 13.20 -10.16
N ALA A 6 3.99 12.40 -10.63
CA ALA A 6 3.99 10.94 -10.47
C ALA A 6 4.21 10.49 -9.02
N GLU A 7 5.08 11.16 -8.26
CA GLU A 7 5.25 10.92 -6.82
C GLU A 7 4.07 11.44 -6.00
N GLY A 8 3.49 12.58 -6.37
CA GLY A 8 2.26 13.11 -5.74
C GLY A 8 1.02 12.26 -6.01
N TRP A 9 0.97 11.54 -7.14
CA TRP A 9 -0.09 10.57 -7.43
C TRP A 9 0.13 9.21 -6.76
N ARG A 10 1.40 8.83 -6.50
CA ARG A 10 1.77 7.55 -5.88
C ARG A 10 1.80 7.60 -4.36
N ALA A 11 2.14 8.75 -3.78
CA ALA A 11 2.04 8.97 -2.34
C ALA A 11 0.59 9.35 -2.03
N HIS A 12 -0.28 8.41 -1.66
CA HIS A 12 -1.63 8.70 -1.19
C HIS A 12 -1.58 9.55 0.10
N PRO A 13 -1.89 10.87 0.10
CA PRO A 13 -1.78 11.68 1.30
C PRO A 13 -3.15 11.79 1.98
N HIS A 14 -3.19 11.34 3.24
CA HIS A 14 -4.18 11.70 4.27
C HIS A 14 -5.62 11.20 4.08
N THR A 15 -5.92 10.09 4.76
CA THR A 15 -7.24 9.45 4.90
C THR A 15 -8.29 10.24 5.71
N VAL A 16 -8.02 11.50 6.08
CA VAL A 16 -8.90 12.32 6.93
C VAL A 16 -9.55 13.48 6.15
N SER A 17 -8.95 13.95 5.05
CA SER A 17 -9.61 14.80 4.04
C SER A 17 -8.80 14.78 2.71
N PRO A 18 -9.16 13.92 1.76
CA PRO A 18 -8.33 13.63 0.57
C PRO A 18 -7.99 14.86 -0.26
N VAL A 19 -8.90 15.84 -0.32
CA VAL A 19 -8.74 17.07 -1.11
C VAL A 19 -7.70 18.01 -0.47
N TRP A 20 -7.77 18.22 0.84
CA TRP A 20 -6.87 19.13 1.54
C TRP A 20 -5.47 18.56 1.67
N GLY A 21 -5.33 17.26 2.00
CA GLY A 21 -4.02 16.60 2.10
C GLY A 21 -3.27 16.60 0.76
N THR A 22 -3.97 16.32 -0.34
CA THR A 22 -3.40 16.36 -1.69
C THR A 22 -3.03 17.79 -2.10
N ALA A 23 -3.90 18.77 -1.84
CA ALA A 23 -3.63 20.17 -2.15
C ALA A 23 -2.44 20.73 -1.34
N LEU A 24 -2.35 20.40 -0.05
CA LEU A 24 -1.24 20.79 0.83
C LEU A 24 0.08 20.14 0.39
N THR A 25 0.06 18.85 0.08
CA THR A 25 1.23 18.11 -0.43
C THR A 25 1.71 18.68 -1.76
N LEU A 26 0.80 18.92 -2.71
CA LEU A 26 1.14 19.52 -4.00
C LEU A 26 1.70 20.94 -3.82
N ALA A 27 1.06 21.77 -2.98
CA ALA A 27 1.56 23.11 -2.67
C ALA A 27 2.96 23.06 -2.04
N HIS A 28 3.20 22.13 -1.11
CA HIS A 28 4.49 21.92 -0.47
C HIS A 28 5.58 21.52 -1.48
N LEU A 29 5.30 20.56 -2.35
CA LEU A 29 6.24 20.06 -3.35
C LEU A 29 6.53 21.08 -4.45
N VAL A 30 5.51 21.82 -4.92
CA VAL A 30 5.68 22.91 -5.89
C VAL A 30 6.52 24.03 -5.28
N ALA A 31 6.20 24.45 -4.06
CA ALA A 31 6.95 25.48 -3.37
C ALA A 31 8.42 25.07 -3.17
N GLY A 32 8.67 23.84 -2.73
CA GLY A 32 10.02 23.29 -2.58
C GLY A 32 10.78 23.20 -3.91
N SER A 33 10.11 22.80 -4.99
CA SER A 33 10.72 22.67 -6.32
C SER A 33 11.11 24.03 -6.90
N VAL A 34 10.21 25.02 -6.84
CA VAL A 34 10.47 26.40 -7.29
C VAL A 34 11.61 27.01 -6.48
N TRP A 35 11.59 26.79 -5.16
CA TRP A 35 12.57 27.33 -4.25
C TRP A 35 13.99 26.78 -4.50
N THR A 36 14.13 25.46 -4.64
CA THR A 36 15.41 24.79 -4.93
C THR A 36 15.92 25.13 -6.32
N GLY A 37 15.04 25.16 -7.33
CA GLY A 37 15.40 25.52 -8.70
C GLY A 37 15.96 26.94 -8.78
N ALA A 38 15.32 27.90 -8.10
CA ALA A 38 15.79 29.27 -8.01
C ALA A 38 17.12 29.38 -7.22
N LEU A 39 17.33 28.57 -6.16
CA LEU A 39 18.61 28.52 -5.44
C LEU A 39 19.76 28.10 -6.35
N ILE A 40 19.57 27.01 -7.09
CA ILE A 40 20.57 26.47 -8.01
C ILE A 40 20.92 27.51 -9.08
N HIS A 41 19.92 28.22 -9.59
CA HIS A 41 20.13 29.30 -10.55
C HIS A 41 21.00 30.41 -9.97
N VAL A 42 20.67 30.92 -8.78
CA VAL A 42 21.44 31.98 -8.10
C VAL A 42 22.87 31.53 -7.81
N LEU A 43 23.06 30.30 -7.33
CA LEU A 43 24.40 29.74 -7.09
C LEU A 43 25.24 29.63 -8.36
N ARG A 44 24.63 29.18 -9.49
CA ARG A 44 25.33 29.09 -10.78
C ARG A 44 25.73 30.47 -11.30
N VAL A 45 24.84 31.44 -11.21
CA VAL A 45 25.10 32.82 -11.64
C VAL A 45 26.17 33.47 -10.76
N ALA A 46 26.07 33.32 -9.43
CA ALA A 46 27.05 33.83 -8.48
C ALA A 46 28.45 33.22 -8.69
N ARG A 47 28.53 31.90 -8.96
CA ARG A 47 29.81 31.24 -9.31
C ARG A 47 30.39 31.80 -10.60
N ARG A 48 29.56 31.96 -11.65
CA ARG A 48 30.00 32.50 -12.94
C ARG A 48 30.50 33.94 -12.84
N TRP A 49 29.97 34.73 -11.89
CA TRP A 49 30.35 36.13 -11.69
C TRP A 49 31.42 36.34 -10.61
N HIS A 50 31.87 35.28 -9.92
CA HIS A 50 32.80 35.33 -8.79
C HIS A 50 34.14 36.04 -9.11
N GLY A 51 34.59 35.99 -10.38
CA GLY A 51 35.83 36.62 -10.86
C GLY A 51 35.68 38.04 -11.40
N HIS A 52 34.47 38.58 -11.54
CA HIS A 52 34.24 39.88 -12.19
C HIS A 52 33.90 40.97 -11.15
N PRO A 53 34.83 41.92 -10.85
CA PRO A 53 34.62 42.98 -9.85
C PRO A 53 33.37 43.81 -10.12
N ASP A 54 33.09 44.11 -11.39
CA ASP A 54 31.99 44.97 -11.84
C ASP A 54 30.61 44.31 -11.63
N ARG A 55 30.56 42.98 -11.49
CA ARG A 55 29.31 42.23 -11.30
C ARG A 55 28.99 41.93 -9.83
N ARG A 56 29.80 42.42 -8.89
CA ARG A 56 29.59 42.20 -7.45
C ARG A 56 28.28 42.82 -6.96
N GLY A 57 27.95 44.03 -7.43
CA GLY A 57 26.68 44.70 -7.10
C GLY A 57 25.46 43.92 -7.61
N LEU A 58 25.52 43.45 -8.86
CA LEU A 58 24.47 42.64 -9.49
C LEU A 58 24.27 41.29 -8.80
N THR A 59 25.36 40.63 -8.39
CA THR A 59 25.28 39.38 -7.61
C THR A 59 24.58 39.61 -6.27
N ARG A 60 24.88 40.74 -5.61
CA ARG A 60 24.29 41.10 -4.32
C ARG A 60 22.79 41.38 -4.42
N LEU A 61 22.36 42.07 -5.48
CA LEU A 61 20.95 42.33 -5.77
C LEU A 61 20.19 41.02 -6.06
N LEU A 62 20.78 40.15 -6.90
CA LEU A 62 20.20 38.84 -7.22
C LEU A 62 19.99 37.96 -5.97
N VAL A 63 20.98 37.92 -5.07
CA VAL A 63 20.86 37.19 -3.79
C VAL A 63 19.78 37.82 -2.90
N TYR A 64 19.65 39.15 -2.90
CA TYR A 64 18.65 39.86 -2.12
C TYR A 64 17.21 39.57 -2.60
N ASP A 65 16.97 39.65 -3.90
CA ASP A 65 15.66 39.39 -4.50
C ASP A 65 15.25 37.93 -4.31
N TYR A 66 16.19 37.00 -4.52
CA TYR A 66 15.99 35.60 -4.22
C TYR A 66 15.72 35.36 -2.73
N SER A 67 16.39 36.07 -1.82
CA SER A 67 16.16 35.94 -0.37
C SER A 67 14.74 36.37 0.05
N ARG A 68 14.11 37.30 -0.68
CA ARG A 68 12.71 37.71 -0.45
C ARG A 68 11.74 36.63 -0.91
N LEU A 69 11.93 36.13 -2.14
CA LEU A 69 11.14 35.03 -2.69
C LEU A 69 11.29 33.76 -1.82
N ALA A 70 12.51 33.46 -1.38
CA ALA A 70 12.83 32.35 -0.51
C ALA A 70 12.08 32.41 0.81
N LEU A 71 11.92 33.59 1.40
CA LEU A 71 11.17 33.74 2.65
C LEU A 71 9.69 33.37 2.49
N VAL A 72 9.07 33.79 1.38
CA VAL A 72 7.66 33.49 1.08
C VAL A 72 7.48 31.99 0.84
N LEU A 73 8.34 31.38 0.00
CA LEU A 73 8.27 29.97 -0.32
C LEU A 73 8.54 29.08 0.90
N VAL A 74 9.54 29.42 1.73
CA VAL A 74 9.81 28.71 2.99
C VAL A 74 8.64 28.89 3.96
N GLY A 75 8.04 30.07 4.06
CA GLY A 75 6.83 30.26 4.85
C GLY A 75 5.68 29.34 4.41
N LEU A 76 5.45 29.22 3.10
CA LEU A 76 4.44 28.31 2.54
C LEU A 76 4.76 26.85 2.85
N ILE A 77 6.02 26.41 2.70
CA ILE A 77 6.50 25.06 3.04
C ILE A 77 6.31 24.77 4.53
N VAL A 78 6.62 25.71 5.41
CA VAL A 78 6.45 25.57 6.86
C VAL A 78 4.98 25.47 7.21
N VAL A 79 4.12 26.33 6.67
CA VAL A 79 2.68 26.31 6.94
C VAL A 79 2.04 25.01 6.46
N THR A 80 2.30 24.62 5.21
CA THR A 80 1.79 23.36 4.65
C THR A 80 2.28 22.14 5.42
N GLY A 81 3.59 22.08 5.74
CA GLY A 81 4.14 20.97 6.53
C GLY A 81 3.65 20.94 7.99
N THR A 82 3.35 22.09 8.59
CA THR A 82 2.78 22.16 9.94
C THR A 82 1.32 21.70 9.93
N LEU A 83 0.55 22.10 8.93
CA LEU A 83 -0.83 21.66 8.75
C LEU A 83 -0.89 20.13 8.54
N ASP A 84 -0.03 19.58 7.68
CA ASP A 84 0.07 18.13 7.47
C ASP A 84 0.43 17.38 8.77
N ALA A 85 1.37 17.93 9.55
CA ALA A 85 1.74 17.35 10.84
C ALA A 85 0.59 17.38 11.87
N VAL A 86 -0.14 18.49 11.96
CA VAL A 86 -1.29 18.63 12.88
C VAL A 86 -2.43 17.68 12.49
N ILE A 87 -2.65 17.46 11.19
CA ILE A 87 -3.64 16.49 10.71
C ILE A 87 -3.23 15.05 11.07
N MET A 88 -1.93 14.77 11.18
CA MET A 88 -1.39 13.42 11.39
C MET A 88 -1.19 13.05 12.88
N LEU A 89 -1.10 14.02 13.80
CA LEU A 89 -0.91 13.77 15.24
C LEU A 89 -2.21 13.92 16.05
N PRO A 90 -2.71 12.84 16.70
CA PRO A 90 -3.93 12.90 17.50
C PRO A 90 -3.76 13.62 18.86
N THR A 91 -2.53 13.77 19.38
CA THR A 91 -2.25 14.50 20.64
C THR A 91 -0.87 15.18 20.66
N PRO A 92 -0.68 16.32 21.35
CA PRO A 92 0.61 17.00 21.46
C PRO A 92 1.70 16.15 22.14
N ALA A 93 1.31 15.25 23.05
CA ALA A 93 2.23 14.34 23.73
C ALA A 93 2.94 13.36 22.76
N ALA A 94 2.32 13.04 21.62
CA ALA A 94 2.92 12.18 20.60
C ALA A 94 4.13 12.81 19.89
N LEU A 95 4.34 14.13 20.01
CA LEU A 95 5.50 14.85 19.45
C LEU A 95 6.82 14.43 20.09
N LEU A 96 6.84 14.09 21.38
CA LEU A 96 8.07 13.74 22.09
C LEU A 96 8.17 12.23 22.38
N ALA A 97 7.04 11.51 22.30
CA ALA A 97 6.99 10.08 22.58
C ALA A 97 7.19 9.18 21.34
N THR A 98 7.08 9.73 20.13
CA THR A 98 7.18 8.93 18.88
C THR A 98 8.43 9.30 18.08
N PRO A 99 9.06 8.33 17.39
CA PRO A 99 10.18 8.62 16.47
C PRO A 99 9.81 9.66 15.40
N TYR A 100 8.57 9.62 14.91
CA TYR A 100 8.04 10.62 13.96
C TYR A 100 7.98 12.03 14.56
N GLY A 101 7.46 12.15 15.79
CA GLY A 101 7.40 13.41 16.52
C GLY A 101 8.78 14.02 16.77
N LEU A 102 9.76 13.23 17.19
CA LEU A 102 11.13 13.71 17.44
C LEU A 102 11.79 14.25 16.17
N VAL A 103 11.55 13.62 15.02
CA VAL A 103 12.03 14.09 13.72
C VAL A 103 11.37 15.41 13.33
N LEU A 104 10.05 15.53 13.54
CA LEU A 104 9.33 16.77 13.28
C LEU A 104 9.87 17.92 14.15
N VAL A 105 10.13 17.66 15.43
CA VAL A 105 10.75 18.63 16.35
C VAL A 105 12.14 19.05 15.87
N ALA A 106 12.98 18.10 15.42
CA ALA A 106 14.29 18.42 14.86
C ALA A 106 14.18 19.28 13.59
N LYS A 107 13.22 18.99 12.72
CA LYS A 107 12.96 19.77 11.49
C LYS A 107 12.50 21.20 11.82
N LEU A 108 11.60 21.35 12.79
CA LEU A 108 11.14 22.66 13.28
C LEU A 108 12.27 23.46 13.95
N ALA A 109 13.09 22.81 14.78
CA ALA A 109 14.26 23.44 15.41
C ALA A 109 15.26 23.95 14.35
N GLY A 110 15.51 23.15 13.32
CA GLY A 110 16.37 23.55 12.22
C GLY A 110 15.80 24.68 11.35
N VAL A 111 14.48 24.72 11.13
CA VAL A 111 13.80 25.88 10.50
C VAL A 111 14.00 27.15 11.33
N LEU A 112 13.81 27.08 12.65
CA LEU A 112 14.02 28.23 13.55
C LEU A 112 15.47 28.73 13.53
N LEU A 113 16.43 27.81 13.48
CA LEU A 113 17.86 28.10 13.38
C LEU A 113 18.21 28.80 12.04
N VAL A 114 17.68 28.30 10.92
CA VAL A 114 17.81 28.93 9.59
C VAL A 114 17.17 30.31 9.56
N LEU A 115 15.98 30.49 10.14
CA LEU A 115 15.32 31.79 10.24
C LEU A 115 16.12 32.77 11.10
N GLY A 116 16.72 32.29 12.20
CA GLY A 116 17.62 33.05 13.05
C GLY A 116 18.85 33.55 12.28
N PHE A 117 19.51 32.67 11.54
CA PHE A 117 20.65 33.04 10.70
C PHE A 117 20.26 33.98 9.56
N ALA A 118 19.12 33.76 8.89
CA ALA A 118 18.61 34.64 7.85
C ALA A 118 18.29 36.05 8.38
N ARG A 119 17.80 36.16 9.62
CA ARG A 119 17.54 37.45 10.28
C ARG A 119 18.85 38.14 10.68
N ALA A 120 19.81 37.40 11.20
CA ALA A 120 21.14 37.93 11.53
C ALA A 120 21.88 38.45 10.28
N ALA A 121 21.88 37.67 9.20
CA ALA A 121 22.47 38.04 7.92
C ALA A 121 21.80 39.30 7.33
N ARG A 122 20.47 39.39 7.35
CA ARG A 122 19.74 40.59 6.90
C ARG A 122 20.02 41.83 7.75
N ARG A 123 20.15 41.70 9.08
CA ARG A 123 20.51 42.82 9.97
C ARG A 123 21.92 43.34 9.67
N ARG A 124 22.88 42.44 9.42
CA ARG A 124 24.24 42.79 9.02
C ARG A 124 24.28 43.51 7.67
N PHE A 125 23.46 43.04 6.73
CA PHE A 125 23.36 43.61 5.38
C PHE A 125 22.79 45.01 5.38
N ARG A 126 21.72 45.25 6.14
CA ARG A 126 21.13 46.60 6.30
C ARG A 126 22.11 47.57 6.95
N ARG A 127 22.84 47.13 8.00
CA ARG A 127 23.86 47.95 8.66
C ARG A 127 25.02 48.33 7.73
N SER A 128 25.40 47.43 6.83
CA SER A 128 26.41 47.68 5.79
C SER A 128 25.99 48.74 4.77
N ILE A 129 24.69 48.97 4.57
CA ILE A 129 24.16 49.95 3.62
C ILE A 129 24.03 51.33 4.27
N THR A 130 23.78 51.39 5.58
CA THR A 130 23.53 52.64 6.31
C THR A 130 24.76 53.27 6.97
N ALA A 131 25.92 52.60 7.01
CA ALA A 131 27.15 53.13 7.59
C ALA A 131 28.30 53.08 6.58
N PRO A 132 28.54 54.17 5.80
CA PRO A 132 29.63 54.23 4.85
C PRO A 132 30.91 54.68 5.56
N SER A 133 31.61 53.79 6.24
CA SER A 133 32.99 54.08 6.65
C SER A 133 33.90 52.84 6.69
N VAL A 134 35.07 53.04 6.08
CA VAL A 134 36.32 52.24 6.05
C VAL A 134 36.41 51.14 4.95
N PRO A 135 37.49 51.14 4.12
CA PRO A 135 37.71 50.20 3.01
C PRO A 135 38.09 48.80 3.51
N ALA A 136 37.09 48.06 4.00
CA ALA A 136 37.12 46.61 4.12
C ALA A 136 35.95 45.95 3.33
N LEU A 137 35.39 46.70 2.37
CA LEU A 137 34.18 46.34 1.60
C LEU A 137 34.28 45.00 0.87
N GLY A 138 35.49 44.54 0.51
CA GLY A 138 35.67 43.26 -0.19
C GLY A 138 35.48 42.02 0.69
N ARG A 139 35.95 42.04 1.95
CA ARG A 139 35.87 40.88 2.85
C ARG A 139 34.54 40.81 3.59
N GLY A 140 34.00 41.96 4.01
CA GLY A 140 32.69 42.04 4.67
C GLY A 140 31.54 41.58 3.77
N ALA A 141 31.52 42.05 2.51
CA ALA A 141 30.49 41.66 1.54
C ALA A 141 30.61 40.19 1.10
N ARG A 142 31.83 39.65 1.01
CA ARG A 142 32.07 38.22 0.72
C ARG A 142 31.60 37.33 1.87
N ALA A 143 31.96 37.66 3.11
CA ALA A 143 31.52 36.91 4.30
C ALA A 143 29.99 36.94 4.45
N GLU A 144 29.36 38.07 4.11
CA GLU A 144 27.91 38.22 4.13
C GLU A 144 27.20 37.42 3.04
N THR A 145 27.72 37.44 1.81
CA THR A 145 27.17 36.65 0.70
C THR A 145 27.34 35.16 0.96
N LEU A 146 28.52 34.73 1.46
CA LEU A 146 28.77 33.34 1.86
C LEU A 146 27.85 32.90 3.00
N GLY A 147 27.59 33.78 3.97
CA GLY A 147 26.64 33.51 5.05
C GLY A 147 25.22 33.27 4.52
N LEU A 148 24.71 34.15 3.65
CA LEU A 148 23.38 33.98 3.04
C LEU A 148 23.29 32.71 2.20
N LEU A 149 24.31 32.41 1.40
CA LEU A 149 24.38 31.18 0.60
C LEU A 149 24.44 29.92 1.48
N SER A 150 25.14 29.99 2.63
CA SER A 150 25.20 28.87 3.58
C SER A 150 23.84 28.61 4.23
N VAL A 151 23.16 29.67 4.66
CA VAL A 151 21.80 29.57 5.24
C VAL A 151 20.81 28.99 4.22
N LEU A 152 20.89 29.44 2.97
CA LEU A 152 20.07 28.91 1.88
C LEU A 152 20.41 27.44 1.57
N GLY A 153 21.68 27.05 1.60
CA GLY A 153 22.09 25.66 1.42
C GLY A 153 21.59 24.74 2.55
N ILE A 154 21.69 25.20 3.80
CA ILE A 154 21.16 24.46 4.97
C ILE A 154 19.64 24.35 4.88
N ALA A 155 18.94 25.44 4.53
CA ALA A 155 17.51 25.40 4.27
C ALA A 155 17.15 24.37 3.20
N ALA A 156 18.00 24.22 2.16
CA ALA A 156 17.74 23.30 1.06
C ALA A 156 17.88 21.87 1.49
N LEU A 157 18.92 21.59 2.25
CA LEU A 157 19.12 20.29 2.85
C LEU A 157 17.91 19.91 3.72
N LEU A 158 17.43 20.82 4.57
CA LEU A 158 16.28 20.56 5.44
C LEU A 158 14.95 20.38 4.70
N VAL A 159 14.75 21.08 3.58
CA VAL A 159 13.55 20.92 2.75
C VAL A 159 13.62 19.63 1.93
N SER A 160 14.79 19.29 1.40
CA SER A 160 15.01 18.10 0.56
C SER A 160 15.21 16.80 1.34
N THR A 161 15.47 16.87 2.64
CA THR A 161 15.37 15.67 3.49
C THR A 161 13.92 15.23 3.51
N ALA A 162 13.63 14.18 2.75
CA ALA A 162 12.38 13.44 2.84
C ALA A 162 12.10 13.12 4.31
N PRO A 163 10.83 13.09 4.74
CA PRO A 163 10.51 12.48 6.02
C PRO A 163 11.19 11.11 6.05
N PRO A 164 11.93 10.74 7.12
CA PRO A 164 12.29 9.35 7.30
C PRO A 164 10.97 8.58 7.23
N ALA A 165 10.86 7.72 6.22
CA ALA A 165 9.80 6.73 6.20
C ALA A 165 9.83 6.04 7.57
N PRO A 166 8.67 5.75 8.18
CA PRO A 166 8.67 4.99 9.41
C PRO A 166 9.56 3.77 9.19
N VAL A 167 10.48 3.54 10.13
CA VAL A 167 11.33 2.34 10.15
C VAL A 167 10.44 1.16 10.54
N THR A 168 9.42 0.90 9.73
CA THR A 168 8.65 -0.32 9.73
C THR A 168 9.20 -1.15 8.58
N ALA A 169 9.40 -2.43 8.83
CA ALA A 169 9.81 -3.43 7.84
C ALA A 169 8.76 -3.66 6.73
N ALA A 170 7.98 -2.63 6.39
CA ALA A 170 6.88 -2.66 5.45
C ALA A 170 7.36 -2.23 4.06
N LEU A 171 7.16 -3.09 3.06
CA LEU A 171 7.40 -2.78 1.65
C LEU A 171 6.37 -1.77 1.17
N ALA A 172 6.78 -0.88 0.25
CA ALA A 172 5.89 0.10 -0.39
C ALA A 172 4.82 -0.57 -1.28
N ALA A 173 5.12 -1.76 -1.80
CA ALA A 173 4.22 -2.62 -2.57
C ALA A 173 4.66 -4.09 -2.44
N PRO A 174 3.76 -5.07 -2.62
CA PRO A 174 4.15 -6.47 -2.69
C PRO A 174 5.02 -6.74 -3.92
N PRO A 175 6.05 -7.61 -3.83
CA PRO A 175 6.80 -8.05 -5.00
C PRO A 175 5.85 -8.75 -6.00
N PRO A 176 6.06 -8.58 -7.32
CA PRO A 176 5.28 -9.27 -8.32
C PRO A 176 5.48 -10.80 -8.20
N PRO A 177 4.45 -11.60 -8.43
CA PRO A 177 4.57 -13.06 -8.39
C PRO A 177 5.49 -13.57 -9.50
N ILE A 178 6.16 -14.69 -9.23
CA ILE A 178 7.07 -15.34 -10.18
C ILE A 178 6.42 -16.63 -10.70
N GLY A 179 6.17 -16.67 -12.02
CA GLY A 179 5.61 -17.83 -12.70
C GLY A 179 4.11 -18.03 -12.42
N ALA A 180 3.66 -19.28 -12.54
CA ALA A 180 2.28 -19.65 -12.22
C ALA A 180 2.02 -19.50 -10.72
N THR A 181 0.80 -19.07 -10.39
CA THR A 181 0.40 -18.77 -9.01
C THR A 181 -0.69 -19.71 -8.53
N VAL A 182 -0.57 -20.26 -7.33
CA VAL A 182 -1.63 -21.02 -6.67
C VAL A 182 -2.41 -20.07 -5.75
N PRO A 183 -3.68 -19.78 -6.04
CA PRO A 183 -4.51 -19.05 -5.10
C PRO A 183 -5.02 -19.98 -4.00
N ALA A 184 -5.24 -19.42 -2.82
CA ALA A 184 -5.97 -20.08 -1.75
C ALA A 184 -6.75 -19.02 -0.96
N GLY A 185 -7.88 -19.40 -0.38
CA GLY A 185 -8.72 -18.49 0.39
C GLY A 185 -9.33 -19.22 1.56
N THR A 186 -9.56 -18.50 2.65
CA THR A 186 -10.42 -18.95 3.74
C THR A 186 -10.92 -17.75 4.55
N LEU A 187 -11.78 -18.02 5.52
CA LEU A 187 -12.22 -17.06 6.52
C LEU A 187 -11.73 -17.53 7.90
N ALA A 188 -10.92 -16.71 8.58
CA ALA A 188 -10.36 -17.00 9.90
C ALA A 188 -11.14 -16.22 10.96
N GLY A 189 -12.16 -16.83 11.56
CA GLY A 189 -13.13 -16.08 12.35
C GLY A 189 -13.78 -15.02 11.45
N TYR A 190 -13.57 -13.73 11.75
CA TYR A 190 -14.07 -12.63 10.93
C TYR A 190 -13.08 -12.13 9.87
N THR A 191 -11.85 -12.67 9.83
CA THR A 191 -10.81 -12.16 8.93
C THR A 191 -10.77 -12.98 7.65
N THR A 192 -11.16 -12.42 6.51
CA THR A 192 -10.93 -13.08 5.22
C THR A 192 -9.44 -13.12 4.96
N VAL A 193 -8.92 -14.26 4.52
CA VAL A 193 -7.52 -14.44 4.13
C VAL A 193 -7.47 -14.98 2.71
N ILE A 194 -6.77 -14.27 1.84
CA ILE A 194 -6.48 -14.72 0.48
C ILE A 194 -4.97 -14.80 0.31
N ALA A 195 -4.49 -15.98 -0.06
CA ALA A 195 -3.11 -16.23 -0.40
C ALA A 195 -2.92 -16.30 -1.92
N THR A 196 -1.78 -15.80 -2.36
CA THR A 196 -1.22 -16.05 -3.69
C THR A 196 0.17 -16.61 -3.49
N ALA A 197 0.34 -17.92 -3.74
CA ALA A 197 1.63 -18.58 -3.71
C ALA A 197 2.26 -18.55 -5.10
N SER A 198 3.52 -18.18 -5.20
CA SER A 198 4.31 -18.22 -6.43
C SER A 198 5.72 -18.74 -6.12
N ALA A 199 6.56 -18.93 -7.14
CA ALA A 199 7.88 -19.52 -6.90
C ALA A 199 8.70 -18.68 -5.91
N GLY A 200 9.10 -19.30 -4.79
CA GLY A 200 9.91 -18.64 -3.74
C GLY A 200 9.15 -17.66 -2.84
N GLN A 201 7.83 -17.50 -2.99
CA GLN A 201 7.10 -16.41 -2.36
C GLN A 201 5.65 -16.77 -1.99
N LEU A 202 5.24 -16.33 -0.81
CA LEU A 202 3.85 -16.25 -0.38
C LEU A 202 3.42 -14.79 -0.25
N LEU A 203 2.28 -14.44 -0.84
CA LEU A 203 1.57 -13.18 -0.63
C LEU A 203 0.25 -13.47 0.09
N LEU A 204 -0.03 -12.75 1.16
CA LEU A 204 -1.26 -12.83 1.95
C LEU A 204 -1.95 -11.47 1.94
N ARG A 205 -3.25 -11.47 1.67
CA ARG A 205 -4.14 -10.33 1.82
C ARG A 205 -5.24 -10.67 2.79
N MET A 206 -5.51 -9.75 3.71
CA MET A 206 -6.50 -9.91 4.75
C MET A 206 -7.44 -8.71 4.79
N THR A 207 -8.73 -8.98 5.02
CA THR A 207 -9.72 -7.94 5.34
C THR A 207 -10.61 -8.40 6.50
N VAL A 208 -11.26 -7.43 7.13
CA VAL A 208 -12.25 -7.64 8.19
C VAL A 208 -13.52 -6.86 7.86
N PRO A 209 -14.67 -7.18 8.49
CA PRO A 209 -15.94 -6.54 8.16
C PRO A 209 -15.91 -5.02 8.29
N GLY A 210 -16.66 -4.36 7.41
CA GLY A 210 -16.67 -2.91 7.27
C GLY A 210 -15.49 -2.35 6.47
N ARG A 211 -14.72 -3.21 5.77
CA ARG A 211 -13.63 -2.81 4.88
C ARG A 211 -13.51 -3.68 3.63
N ASP A 212 -12.99 -3.03 2.59
CA ASP A 212 -12.64 -3.62 1.29
C ASP A 212 -11.11 -3.59 1.07
N ASP A 213 -10.33 -4.13 2.01
CA ASP A 213 -8.85 -4.11 1.95
C ASP A 213 -8.26 -5.20 1.02
N LEU A 214 -9.10 -6.05 0.37
CA LEU A 214 -8.67 -7.17 -0.47
C LEU A 214 -8.26 -6.81 -1.91
N GLY A 215 -8.29 -5.53 -2.28
CA GLY A 215 -7.77 -5.07 -3.59
C GLY A 215 -8.79 -4.43 -4.53
N THR A 216 -9.96 -3.97 -4.06
CA THR A 216 -10.79 -3.11 -4.89
C THR A 216 -10.29 -1.66 -4.77
N THR A 217 -9.75 -1.14 -5.88
CA THR A 217 -9.63 0.30 -6.11
C THR A 217 -11.01 0.92 -6.33
N ASN A 218 -11.95 0.78 -5.38
CA ASN A 218 -13.26 1.44 -5.47
C ASN A 218 -13.15 2.91 -5.06
N THR A 219 -12.39 3.66 -5.84
CA THR A 219 -12.55 5.10 -6.01
C THR A 219 -13.68 5.38 -7.00
N THR A 220 -14.89 4.89 -6.72
CA THR A 220 -16.10 5.29 -7.49
C THR A 220 -17.35 4.94 -6.69
N THR A 221 -17.69 5.77 -5.72
CA THR A 221 -18.97 6.48 -5.61
C THR A 221 -18.94 7.24 -4.29
N GLY A 222 -18.77 8.56 -4.38
CA GLY A 222 -18.99 9.44 -3.25
C GLY A 222 -20.47 9.43 -2.87
N ARG A 223 -20.85 8.55 -1.95
CA ARG A 223 -22.03 8.76 -1.10
C ARG A 223 -21.94 7.91 0.17
N GLY A 224 -21.53 8.54 1.27
CA GLY A 224 -21.97 8.18 2.62
C GLY A 224 -21.40 6.90 3.24
N GLY A 225 -20.08 6.86 3.47
CA GLY A 225 -19.48 6.00 4.50
C GLY A 225 -18.81 6.86 5.57
N THR A 226 -19.54 7.18 6.63
CA THR A 226 -18.98 7.85 7.81
C THR A 226 -18.13 6.87 8.60
N SER A 227 -16.82 6.86 8.41
CA SER A 227 -15.85 6.60 9.49
C SER A 227 -14.42 6.82 9.02
N GLY A 228 -13.70 7.70 9.71
CA GLY A 228 -12.23 7.66 9.77
C GLY A 228 -11.75 6.43 10.54
N GLN A 229 -12.15 5.22 10.12
CA GLN A 229 -11.71 3.98 10.74
C GLN A 229 -10.25 3.74 10.38
N ARG A 230 -9.36 3.86 11.38
CA ARG A 230 -7.95 3.43 11.28
C ARG A 230 -7.87 1.99 10.81
N SER A 231 -6.83 1.66 10.03
CA SER A 231 -6.60 0.26 9.64
C SER A 231 -6.44 -0.61 10.87
N PRO A 232 -7.11 -1.78 10.92
CA PRO A 232 -6.88 -2.73 12.00
C PRO A 232 -5.37 -2.98 12.10
N ASP A 233 -4.86 -3.03 13.33
CA ASP A 233 -3.46 -3.43 13.53
C ASP A 233 -3.36 -4.94 13.33
N TYR A 234 -3.29 -5.36 12.06
CA TYR A 234 -3.13 -6.75 11.69
C TYR A 234 -1.80 -7.28 12.24
N ARG A 235 -1.85 -8.29 13.10
CA ARG A 235 -0.69 -9.07 13.51
C ARG A 235 -0.85 -10.47 12.96
N LEU A 236 0.26 -11.00 12.45
CA LEU A 236 0.32 -12.27 11.76
C LEU A 236 1.58 -13.02 12.18
N SER A 237 1.40 -14.23 12.73
CA SER A 237 2.42 -15.28 12.67
C SER A 237 2.03 -16.30 11.62
N ALA A 238 3.03 -16.84 10.93
CA ALA A 238 2.81 -17.85 9.92
C ALA A 238 3.86 -18.95 10.02
N ARG A 239 3.45 -20.19 9.76
CA ARG A 239 4.31 -21.37 9.68
C ARG A 239 3.92 -22.16 8.45
N VAL A 240 4.90 -22.70 7.73
CA VAL A 240 4.67 -23.64 6.64
C VAL A 240 5.07 -25.03 7.08
N SER A 241 4.20 -26.01 6.87
CA SER A 241 4.46 -27.42 7.05
C SER A 241 4.51 -28.07 5.66
N THR A 242 5.59 -28.79 5.41
CA THR A 242 5.81 -29.54 4.17
C THR A 242 5.05 -30.87 4.20
N PRO A 243 4.80 -31.50 3.04
CA PRO A 243 4.16 -32.82 2.97
C PRO A 243 4.86 -33.90 3.80
N GLU A 244 6.19 -33.79 3.95
CA GLU A 244 7.01 -34.72 4.75
C GLU A 244 6.93 -34.46 6.26
N GLY A 245 6.14 -33.48 6.69
CA GLY A 245 5.92 -33.12 8.10
C GLY A 245 6.96 -32.15 8.67
N ALA A 246 7.97 -31.74 7.91
CA ALA A 246 8.90 -30.70 8.35
C ALA A 246 8.20 -29.34 8.39
N SER A 247 8.36 -28.59 9.49
CA SER A 247 7.67 -27.32 9.70
C SER A 247 8.66 -26.17 9.93
N ARG A 248 8.40 -25.01 9.34
CA ARG A 248 9.27 -23.83 9.39
C ARG A 248 8.44 -22.57 9.63
N THR A 249 8.86 -21.79 10.62
CA THR A 249 8.28 -20.46 10.86
C THR A 249 8.64 -19.52 9.72
N LEU A 250 7.64 -18.83 9.18
CA LEU A 250 7.81 -17.79 8.18
C LEU A 250 8.02 -16.45 8.89
N ALA A 251 8.65 -15.51 8.17
CA ALA A 251 8.81 -14.13 8.65
C ALA A 251 8.05 -13.18 7.70
N PRO A 252 6.73 -13.02 7.84
CA PRO A 252 5.94 -12.17 6.97
C PRO A 252 6.30 -10.70 7.16
N ARG A 253 6.57 -10.00 6.06
CA ARG A 253 6.79 -8.56 6.00
C ARG A 253 5.52 -7.88 5.52
N ARG A 254 5.16 -6.76 6.14
CA ARG A 254 4.00 -5.97 5.71
C ARG A 254 4.27 -5.41 4.29
N CYS A 255 3.25 -5.34 3.45
CA CYS A 255 3.32 -4.76 2.09
C CYS A 255 2.19 -3.75 1.82
N GLY A 256 1.49 -3.34 2.87
CA GLY A 256 0.30 -2.48 2.84
C GLY A 256 -0.66 -2.84 3.98
N PRO A 257 -1.77 -2.10 4.16
CA PRO A 257 -2.84 -2.49 5.06
C PRO A 257 -3.35 -3.90 4.71
N GLY A 258 -3.42 -4.81 5.68
CA GLY A 258 -3.86 -6.20 5.46
C GLY A 258 -2.95 -7.03 4.55
N CYS A 259 -1.83 -6.50 4.04
CA CYS A 259 -0.95 -7.17 3.10
C CYS A 259 0.32 -7.65 3.79
N PHE A 260 0.65 -8.93 3.61
CA PHE A 260 1.88 -9.54 4.11
C PHE A 260 2.54 -10.41 3.03
N THR A 261 3.86 -10.45 3.00
CA THR A 261 4.60 -11.34 2.10
C THR A 261 5.77 -12.00 2.80
N SER A 262 6.08 -13.25 2.46
CA SER A 262 7.21 -13.97 3.01
C SER A 262 7.87 -14.85 1.94
N PRO A 263 9.21 -14.98 1.93
CA PRO A 263 9.87 -15.99 1.12
C PRO A 263 9.50 -17.39 1.62
N VAL A 264 9.23 -18.30 0.69
CA VAL A 264 8.86 -19.70 1.00
C VAL A 264 9.48 -20.64 -0.03
N ASP A 265 10.13 -21.70 0.44
CA ASP A 265 10.64 -22.78 -0.39
C ASP A 265 9.60 -23.91 -0.45
N TRP A 266 8.75 -23.91 -1.48
CA TRP A 266 7.69 -24.91 -1.64
C TRP A 266 8.26 -26.30 -1.92
N ARG A 267 7.63 -27.33 -1.36
CA ARG A 267 7.93 -28.75 -1.62
C ARG A 267 6.86 -29.37 -2.51
N ASP A 268 7.25 -30.37 -3.29
CA ASP A 268 6.32 -31.12 -4.14
C ASP A 268 5.26 -31.82 -3.27
N GLY A 269 3.99 -31.59 -3.60
CA GLY A 269 2.83 -32.00 -2.78
C GLY A 269 2.13 -30.82 -2.11
N THR A 270 1.27 -31.12 -1.13
CA THR A 270 0.46 -30.11 -0.42
C THR A 270 1.18 -29.55 0.80
N ASN A 271 1.62 -28.30 0.69
CA ASN A 271 2.22 -27.55 1.80
C ASN A 271 1.11 -26.86 2.60
N GLN A 272 1.13 -26.96 3.92
CA GLN A 272 0.13 -26.32 4.78
C GLN A 272 0.68 -25.03 5.39
N VAL A 273 0.02 -23.91 5.11
CA VAL A 273 0.36 -22.63 5.74
C VAL A 273 -0.58 -22.39 6.91
N HIS A 274 -0.05 -22.52 8.11
CA HIS A 274 -0.74 -22.20 9.35
C HIS A 274 -0.56 -20.72 9.68
N LEU A 275 -1.65 -20.05 10.00
CA LEU A 275 -1.71 -18.61 10.28
C LEU A 275 -2.34 -18.40 11.65
N ASP A 276 -1.72 -17.55 12.47
CA ASP A 276 -2.36 -16.97 13.66
C ASP A 276 -2.53 -15.47 13.42
N ILE A 277 -3.77 -15.01 13.49
CA ILE A 277 -4.19 -13.70 13.01
C ILE A 277 -4.85 -12.94 14.16
N SER A 278 -4.45 -11.68 14.34
CA SER A 278 -5.10 -10.75 15.26
C SER A 278 -5.38 -9.44 14.54
N ALA A 279 -6.64 -9.00 14.58
CA ALA A 279 -7.09 -7.76 13.96
C ALA A 279 -8.14 -7.07 14.85
N PRO A 280 -7.75 -6.45 15.98
CA PRO A 280 -8.70 -5.81 16.88
C PRO A 280 -9.60 -4.78 16.17
N PRO A 281 -10.89 -4.67 16.52
CA PRO A 281 -11.55 -5.30 17.69
C PRO A 281 -12.02 -6.75 17.46
N TRP A 282 -11.73 -7.35 16.31
CA TRP A 282 -12.14 -8.72 16.01
C TRP A 282 -11.36 -9.73 16.86
N PRO A 283 -12.01 -10.82 17.32
CA PRO A 283 -11.32 -11.92 17.99
C PRO A 283 -10.15 -12.44 17.16
N ALA A 284 -9.07 -12.82 17.85
CA ALA A 284 -7.98 -13.52 17.20
C ALA A 284 -8.47 -14.87 16.65
N ALA A 285 -7.92 -15.29 15.53
CA ALA A 285 -8.32 -16.52 14.85
C ALA A 285 -7.10 -17.22 14.26
N THR A 286 -7.26 -18.52 13.99
CA THR A 286 -6.27 -19.30 13.26
C THR A 286 -6.87 -19.78 11.94
N ALA A 287 -6.01 -19.99 10.96
CA ALA A 287 -6.39 -20.55 9.67
C ALA A 287 -5.29 -21.47 9.14
N VAL A 288 -5.69 -22.43 8.33
CA VAL A 288 -4.79 -23.30 7.58
C VAL A 288 -5.14 -23.17 6.10
N LEU A 289 -4.14 -22.89 5.28
CA LEU A 289 -4.28 -22.85 3.83
C LEU A 289 -3.45 -23.97 3.22
N ASP A 290 -4.10 -24.85 2.47
CA ASP A 290 -3.42 -25.88 1.69
C ASP A 290 -2.89 -25.28 0.39
N ILE A 291 -1.58 -25.39 0.15
CA ILE A 291 -0.86 -24.88 -1.02
C ILE A 291 -0.19 -26.06 -1.75
N PRO A 292 -0.89 -26.67 -2.72
CA PRO A 292 -0.32 -27.73 -3.55
C PRO A 292 0.71 -27.17 -4.52
N TRP A 293 1.80 -27.91 -4.70
CA TRP A 293 2.95 -27.51 -5.53
C TRP A 293 3.52 -28.73 -6.28
N PRO A 294 4.05 -28.57 -7.51
CA PRO A 294 4.04 -27.34 -8.32
C PRO A 294 2.65 -26.99 -8.89
N PRO A 295 2.41 -25.72 -9.25
CA PRO A 295 1.18 -25.32 -9.93
C PRO A 295 1.12 -25.96 -11.32
N HIS A 296 -0.06 -26.46 -11.71
CA HIS A 296 -0.35 -26.94 -13.06
C HIS A 296 -1.45 -26.06 -13.68
N PRO A 297 -1.08 -25.00 -14.42
CA PRO A 297 -2.06 -24.20 -15.14
C PRO A 297 -2.77 -25.03 -16.20
N ASP A 298 -4.10 -25.03 -16.18
CA ASP A 298 -4.91 -25.72 -17.20
C ASP A 298 -6.12 -24.86 -17.59
N THR A 299 -6.01 -24.21 -18.75
CA THR A 299 -7.05 -23.33 -19.27
C THR A 299 -8.22 -24.07 -19.90
N THR A 300 -8.18 -25.40 -19.98
CA THR A 300 -9.22 -26.22 -20.63
C THR A 300 -10.26 -26.78 -19.66
N VAL A 301 -9.89 -26.97 -18.39
CA VAL A 301 -10.78 -27.54 -17.37
C VAL A 301 -12.00 -26.64 -17.13
N LEU A 302 -11.78 -25.34 -16.90
CA LEU A 302 -12.89 -24.42 -16.62
C LEU A 302 -13.91 -24.33 -17.78
N PRO A 303 -13.52 -24.15 -19.06
CA PRO A 303 -14.46 -24.20 -20.18
C PRO A 303 -15.25 -25.51 -20.27
N ARG A 304 -14.62 -26.66 -19.99
CA ARG A 304 -15.29 -27.97 -19.98
C ARG A 304 -16.32 -28.05 -18.87
N THR A 305 -15.95 -27.66 -17.64
CA THR A 305 -16.86 -27.58 -16.50
C THR A 305 -18.04 -26.67 -16.80
N LEU A 306 -17.81 -25.47 -17.37
CA LEU A 306 -18.88 -24.56 -17.76
C LEU A 306 -19.83 -25.17 -18.80
N ALA A 307 -19.31 -25.92 -19.78
CA ALA A 307 -20.13 -26.59 -20.78
C ALA A 307 -21.00 -27.68 -20.16
N VAL A 308 -20.42 -28.52 -19.29
CA VAL A 308 -21.12 -29.59 -18.57
C VAL A 308 -22.19 -29.01 -17.67
N MET A 309 -21.85 -28.02 -16.83
CA MET A 309 -22.78 -27.38 -15.92
C MET A 309 -23.95 -26.75 -16.68
N ARG A 310 -23.73 -26.05 -17.80
CA ARG A 310 -24.84 -25.47 -18.60
C ARG A 310 -25.79 -26.51 -19.19
N ALA A 311 -25.35 -27.75 -19.38
CA ALA A 311 -26.20 -28.82 -19.90
C ALA A 311 -27.12 -29.45 -18.83
N ILE A 312 -26.95 -29.09 -17.55
CA ILE A 312 -27.71 -29.66 -16.44
C ILE A 312 -29.08 -28.96 -16.33
N PRO A 313 -30.20 -29.67 -16.58
CA PRO A 313 -31.52 -29.06 -16.59
C PRO A 313 -32.00 -28.67 -15.19
N THR A 314 -31.64 -29.45 -14.18
CA THR A 314 -31.98 -29.21 -12.78
C THR A 314 -30.97 -29.89 -11.87
N MET A 315 -30.63 -29.24 -10.76
CA MET A 315 -29.81 -29.75 -9.67
C MET A 315 -30.25 -29.11 -8.35
N THR A 316 -30.02 -29.80 -7.24
CA THR A 316 -30.17 -29.23 -5.91
C THR A 316 -28.79 -28.73 -5.45
N VAL A 317 -28.74 -27.48 -5.04
CA VAL A 317 -27.56 -26.80 -4.52
C VAL A 317 -27.76 -26.60 -3.03
N HIS A 318 -26.84 -27.09 -2.23
CA HIS A 318 -26.82 -26.91 -0.78
C HIS A 318 -25.77 -25.86 -0.45
N GLN A 319 -26.22 -24.69 -0.03
CA GLN A 319 -25.33 -23.54 0.21
C GLN A 319 -25.33 -23.16 1.68
N ALA A 320 -24.14 -23.02 2.25
CA ALA A 320 -23.88 -22.44 3.56
C ALA A 320 -23.05 -21.16 3.39
N VAL A 321 -23.41 -20.11 4.13
CA VAL A 321 -22.73 -18.81 4.10
C VAL A 321 -22.42 -18.39 5.53
N THR A 322 -21.16 -18.07 5.78
CA THR A 322 -20.71 -17.58 7.10
C THR A 322 -19.88 -16.31 6.97
N SER A 323 -20.07 -15.41 7.93
CA SER A 323 -19.22 -14.22 8.14
C SER A 323 -18.26 -14.40 9.33
N ASN A 324 -18.31 -15.56 9.99
CA ASN A 324 -17.49 -15.89 11.16
C ASN A 324 -17.09 -17.38 11.18
N TYR A 325 -16.19 -17.79 10.30
CA TYR A 325 -15.86 -19.22 10.18
C TYR A 325 -14.92 -19.68 11.31
N THR A 326 -15.39 -20.66 12.08
CA THR A 326 -14.64 -21.33 13.15
C THR A 326 -14.50 -22.84 12.91
N GLY A 327 -14.61 -23.29 11.65
CA GLY A 327 -14.55 -24.71 11.26
C GLY A 327 -15.91 -25.33 10.89
N ASP A 328 -17.01 -24.60 11.07
CA ASP A 328 -18.35 -24.99 10.64
C ASP A 328 -18.92 -23.86 9.75
N PRO A 329 -19.28 -24.13 8.49
CA PRO A 329 -19.86 -23.13 7.60
C PRO A 329 -21.30 -22.76 7.97
N GLY A 330 -21.93 -23.51 8.90
CA GLY A 330 -23.30 -23.28 9.35
C GLY A 330 -24.33 -24.09 8.56
N PRO A 331 -25.63 -23.81 8.75
CA PRO A 331 -26.70 -24.58 8.13
C PRO A 331 -26.72 -24.40 6.61
N GLU A 332 -26.91 -25.50 5.89
CA GLU A 332 -27.09 -25.49 4.45
C GLU A 332 -28.55 -25.26 4.07
N ILE A 333 -28.76 -24.42 3.05
CA ILE A 333 -30.08 -24.17 2.48
C ILE A 333 -30.15 -24.89 1.13
N PRO A 334 -31.07 -25.85 0.93
CA PRO A 334 -31.26 -26.49 -0.36
C PRO A 334 -32.04 -25.59 -1.30
N LEU A 335 -31.50 -25.37 -2.49
CA LEU A 335 -32.06 -24.52 -3.54
C LEU A 335 -32.04 -25.29 -4.86
N ARG A 336 -33.10 -25.22 -5.64
CA ARG A 336 -33.14 -25.85 -6.97
C ARG A 336 -32.78 -24.85 -8.05
N PHE A 337 -31.83 -25.22 -8.89
CA PHE A 337 -31.37 -24.40 -10.02
C PHE A 337 -31.23 -25.25 -11.27
N SER A 338 -31.41 -24.64 -12.45
CA SER A 338 -30.76 -25.15 -13.65
C SER A 338 -29.27 -24.79 -13.59
N GLY A 339 -28.42 -25.53 -14.29
CA GLY A 339 -27.00 -25.22 -14.32
C GLY A 339 -26.70 -23.87 -14.98
N THR A 340 -27.52 -23.42 -15.94
CA THR A 340 -27.43 -22.07 -16.52
C THR A 340 -27.77 -20.97 -15.54
N ASP A 341 -28.79 -21.18 -14.69
CA ASP A 341 -29.22 -20.17 -13.71
C ASP A 341 -28.18 -20.03 -12.60
N TYR A 342 -27.66 -21.16 -12.09
CA TYR A 342 -26.58 -21.17 -11.10
C TYR A 342 -25.37 -20.36 -11.60
N LEU A 343 -24.88 -20.69 -12.79
CA LEU A 343 -23.72 -20.01 -13.39
C LEU A 343 -23.94 -18.52 -13.64
N THR A 344 -25.18 -18.00 -13.63
CA THR A 344 -25.39 -16.56 -13.81
C THR A 344 -24.89 -15.73 -12.63
N ALA A 345 -24.91 -16.31 -11.43
CA ALA A 345 -24.40 -15.70 -10.19
C ALA A 345 -22.88 -15.82 -10.04
N GLU A 346 -22.26 -16.76 -10.74
CA GLU A 346 -20.85 -17.10 -10.54
C GLU A 346 -19.87 -16.11 -11.18
N PRO A 347 -18.75 -15.76 -10.49
CA PRO A 347 -17.75 -14.84 -11.03
C PRO A 347 -16.96 -15.44 -12.20
N TYR A 348 -16.91 -16.77 -12.32
CA TYR A 348 -16.21 -17.50 -13.38
C TYR A 348 -17.10 -17.85 -14.58
N LYS A 349 -18.34 -17.33 -14.67
CA LYS A 349 -19.33 -17.70 -15.69
C LYS A 349 -18.90 -17.47 -17.14
N THR A 350 -18.03 -16.51 -17.38
CA THR A 350 -17.43 -16.21 -18.70
C THR A 350 -15.98 -16.71 -18.81
N GLY A 351 -15.53 -17.55 -17.88
CA GLY A 351 -14.13 -17.96 -17.73
C GLY A 351 -13.31 -16.98 -16.87
N GLY A 352 -11.98 -17.07 -16.98
CA GLY A 352 -11.03 -16.23 -16.25
C GLY A 352 -10.43 -16.92 -15.02
N GLY A 353 -9.90 -16.12 -14.09
CA GLY A 353 -9.40 -16.61 -12.80
C GLY A 353 -8.03 -17.30 -12.80
N ASN A 354 -7.35 -17.42 -13.96
CA ASN A 354 -6.10 -18.15 -14.14
C ASN A 354 -6.14 -19.58 -13.54
N PRO A 355 -6.91 -20.49 -14.15
CA PRO A 355 -7.19 -21.81 -13.59
C PRO A 355 -5.94 -22.64 -13.33
N ILE A 356 -5.81 -23.10 -12.08
CA ILE A 356 -4.82 -24.08 -11.67
C ILE A 356 -5.55 -25.38 -11.35
N ALA A 357 -5.26 -26.43 -12.13
CA ALA A 357 -5.84 -27.75 -11.95
C ALA A 357 -4.88 -28.64 -11.15
N LEU A 358 -5.41 -29.44 -10.24
CA LEU A 358 -4.64 -30.21 -9.29
C LEU A 358 -5.34 -31.57 -9.07
N PRO A 359 -4.60 -32.68 -8.97
CA PRO A 359 -5.20 -33.94 -8.57
C PRO A 359 -5.60 -33.88 -7.10
N ALA A 360 -6.87 -34.16 -6.79
CA ALA A 360 -7.40 -34.13 -5.42
C ALA A 360 -7.76 -35.52 -4.88
N GLY A 361 -7.66 -36.56 -5.72
CA GLY A 361 -7.96 -37.94 -5.38
C GLY A 361 -8.35 -38.75 -6.64
N PRO A 362 -8.67 -40.04 -6.49
CA PRO A 362 -9.11 -40.88 -7.60
C PRO A 362 -10.36 -40.29 -8.29
N GLY A 363 -10.21 -39.79 -9.51
CA GLY A 363 -11.31 -39.22 -10.29
C GLY A 363 -11.79 -37.84 -9.85
N VAL A 364 -11.07 -37.16 -8.94
CA VAL A 364 -11.42 -35.82 -8.48
C VAL A 364 -10.33 -34.83 -8.89
N THR A 365 -10.73 -33.78 -9.60
CA THR A 365 -9.85 -32.67 -9.98
C THR A 365 -10.20 -31.46 -9.13
N GLU A 366 -9.22 -30.89 -8.43
CA GLU A 366 -9.38 -29.59 -7.78
C GLU A 366 -8.97 -28.48 -8.75
N LEU A 367 -9.86 -27.52 -8.95
CA LEU A 367 -9.63 -26.34 -9.76
C LEU A 367 -9.65 -25.11 -8.87
N ARG A 368 -8.56 -24.34 -8.90
CA ARG A 368 -8.45 -23.09 -8.13
C ARG A 368 -8.44 -21.87 -9.05
N LEU A 369 -9.18 -20.85 -8.64
CA LEU A 369 -9.36 -19.60 -9.35
C LEU A 369 -9.13 -18.42 -8.40
N ALA A 370 -8.55 -17.34 -8.92
CA ALA A 370 -8.47 -16.07 -8.19
C ALA A 370 -8.87 -14.91 -9.08
N PHE A 371 -9.62 -13.97 -8.49
CA PHE A 371 -10.11 -12.80 -9.19
C PHE A 371 -9.61 -11.50 -8.54
N PRO A 372 -9.40 -10.43 -9.34
CA PRO A 372 -8.84 -9.15 -8.86
C PRO A 372 -9.62 -8.50 -7.72
N GLN A 373 -10.93 -8.75 -7.63
CA GLN A 373 -11.81 -8.22 -6.58
C GLN A 373 -11.59 -8.85 -5.20
N GLY A 374 -10.54 -9.66 -5.01
CA GLY A 374 -10.30 -10.34 -3.75
C GLY A 374 -11.25 -11.50 -3.55
N ILE A 375 -11.41 -12.32 -4.59
CA ILE A 375 -12.17 -13.57 -4.54
C ILE A 375 -11.21 -14.72 -4.86
N ALA A 376 -11.25 -15.76 -4.04
CA ALA A 376 -10.56 -17.02 -4.29
C ALA A 376 -11.58 -18.15 -4.26
N ILE A 377 -11.58 -18.97 -5.31
CA ILE A 377 -12.52 -20.07 -5.48
C ILE A 377 -11.76 -21.38 -5.60
N ARG A 378 -12.27 -22.39 -4.89
CA ARG A 378 -11.82 -23.77 -4.98
C ARG A 378 -13.01 -24.63 -5.39
N LEU A 379 -12.90 -25.27 -6.55
CA LEU A 379 -13.88 -26.22 -7.07
C LEU A 379 -13.30 -27.63 -6.97
N LEU A 380 -14.07 -28.57 -6.44
CA LEU A 380 -13.82 -30.00 -6.57
C LEU A 380 -14.70 -30.51 -7.70
N LEU A 381 -14.09 -31.14 -8.70
CA LEU A 381 -14.74 -31.62 -9.91
C LEU A 381 -14.70 -33.14 -9.94
N ASP A 382 -15.78 -33.78 -10.40
CA ASP A 382 -15.79 -35.22 -10.69
C ASP A 382 -15.14 -35.55 -12.06
N GLN A 383 -15.14 -36.84 -12.41
CA GLN A 383 -14.60 -37.33 -13.68
C GLN A 383 -15.31 -36.76 -14.91
N ASP A 384 -16.58 -36.39 -14.77
CA ASP A 384 -17.41 -35.80 -15.82
C ASP A 384 -17.31 -34.27 -15.83
N SER A 385 -16.40 -33.68 -15.04
CA SER A 385 -16.21 -32.22 -14.88
C SER A 385 -17.42 -31.49 -14.28
N ARG A 386 -18.30 -32.20 -13.56
CA ARG A 386 -19.35 -31.59 -12.73
C ARG A 386 -18.76 -31.09 -11.41
N ILE A 387 -19.33 -30.03 -10.85
CA ILE A 387 -18.87 -29.46 -9.58
C ILE A 387 -19.45 -30.29 -8.43
N LEU A 388 -18.59 -30.95 -7.66
CA LEU A 388 -18.98 -31.68 -6.45
C LEU A 388 -19.12 -30.74 -5.24
N ARG A 389 -18.17 -29.80 -5.13
CA ARG A 389 -18.11 -28.81 -4.06
C ARG A 389 -17.44 -27.55 -4.57
N GLU A 390 -17.92 -26.42 -4.08
CA GLU A 390 -17.36 -25.10 -4.30
C GLU A 390 -17.13 -24.43 -2.95
N GLU A 391 -15.95 -23.85 -2.77
CA GLU A 391 -15.62 -22.94 -1.68
C GLU A 391 -15.23 -21.59 -2.26
N GLU A 392 -16.08 -20.59 -2.08
CA GLU A 392 -15.83 -19.22 -2.51
C GLU A 392 -15.50 -18.37 -1.29
N THR A 393 -14.26 -17.88 -1.26
CA THR A 393 -13.81 -16.88 -0.29
C THR A 393 -13.96 -15.49 -0.89
N THR A 394 -14.86 -14.68 -0.33
CA THR A 394 -15.13 -13.30 -0.73
C THR A 394 -14.74 -12.33 0.38
N PRO A 395 -14.79 -11.00 0.14
CA PRO A 395 -14.70 -10.04 1.23
C PRO A 395 -15.79 -10.31 2.29
N ASN A 396 -15.33 -10.67 3.49
CA ASN A 396 -16.12 -10.88 4.71
C ASN A 396 -16.96 -12.17 4.76
N HIS A 397 -16.96 -13.00 3.72
CA HIS A 397 -17.75 -14.24 3.71
C HIS A 397 -16.97 -15.43 3.17
N LEU A 398 -17.29 -16.59 3.71
CA LEU A 398 -16.97 -17.89 3.12
C LEU A 398 -18.31 -18.52 2.72
N VAL A 399 -18.42 -18.84 1.44
CA VAL A 399 -19.56 -19.55 0.88
C VAL A 399 -19.09 -20.96 0.57
N THR A 400 -19.77 -21.96 1.13
CA THR A 400 -19.54 -23.37 0.80
C THR A 400 -20.78 -23.91 0.12
N THR A 401 -20.60 -24.50 -1.04
CA THR A 401 -21.68 -25.00 -1.87
C THR A 401 -21.41 -26.45 -2.23
N THR A 402 -22.39 -27.33 -2.03
CA THR A 402 -22.36 -28.72 -2.51
C THR A 402 -23.52 -28.98 -3.45
N PHE A 403 -23.36 -29.96 -4.34
CA PHE A 403 -24.30 -30.19 -5.44
C PHE A 403 -24.83 -31.62 -5.42
N GLU A 404 -26.14 -31.74 -5.54
CA GLU A 404 -26.82 -33.00 -5.78
C GLU A 404 -27.42 -32.99 -7.20
N TYR A 405 -26.92 -33.89 -8.03
CA TYR A 405 -27.37 -34.05 -9.41
C TYR A 405 -28.43 -35.14 -9.52
N PRO A 406 -29.39 -35.00 -10.45
CA PRO A 406 -30.33 -36.07 -10.73
C PRO A 406 -29.58 -37.33 -11.20
N PRO A 407 -30.11 -38.53 -10.90
CA PRO A 407 -29.52 -39.77 -11.37
C PRO A 407 -29.47 -39.77 -12.90
N THR A 408 -28.32 -40.16 -13.46
CA THR A 408 -28.18 -40.31 -14.91
C THR A 408 -29.12 -41.42 -15.39
N SER A 409 -30.05 -41.10 -16.27
CA SER A 409 -30.85 -42.11 -16.97
C SER A 409 -29.90 -42.94 -17.82
N ARG A 410 -29.65 -44.20 -17.44
CA ARG A 410 -28.91 -45.16 -18.26
C ARG A 410 -29.71 -45.59 -19.47
#